data_AF-A0A964XDP6-F1
#
_entry.id   AF-A0A964XDP6-F1
#
_cell.length_a   1.000
_cell.length_b   1.000
_cell.length_c   1.000
_cell.angle_alpha   90.00
_cell.angle_beta   90.00
_cell.angle_gamma   90.00
#
_symmetry.space_group_name_H-M   'P 1'
#
loop_
_entity.id
_entity.type
_entity.pdbx_description
1 polymer ?
#
loop_
_entity_poly.entity_id
_entity_poly.type
_entity_poly.pdbx_seq_one_letter_code
_entity_poly.pdbx_strand_id
1 'polypeptide(L)'
;RHDYPALPDRRSPSAREAAWSSYLGVLEHFQAAGKRTVLVLSAPELPAPMDYMMRRTPDSEGRIAGVSRDWWEARRAWLMARLDEVPRGVIIVDPTGLFCDAATCYAAEGETGLYFDQNHASIYGMDRIAEAIIAAAPPGREETGRAPTGE
;
A
#
# COMPACT_ATOMS: atom_id res chain seq x y z
N ARG A 1 -11.78 -18.50 -9.34
CA ARG A 1 -10.63 -19.39 -9.05
C ARG A 1 -9.79 -18.67 -8.00
N HIS A 2 -9.66 -19.27 -6.83
CA HIS A 2 -8.82 -18.77 -5.73
C HIS A 2 -7.55 -19.59 -5.80
N ASP A 3 -6.56 -19.08 -6.51
CA ASP A 3 -5.33 -19.82 -6.76
C ASP A 3 -4.33 -19.64 -5.61
N TYR A 4 -4.72 -19.02 -4.48
CA TYR A 4 -3.88 -18.93 -3.29
C TYR A 4 -3.54 -20.33 -2.74
N PRO A 5 -2.26 -20.60 -2.38
CA PRO A 5 -1.13 -19.66 -2.33
C PRO A 5 -0.38 -19.45 -3.66
N ALA A 6 -0.72 -20.18 -4.72
CA ALA A 6 -0.11 -20.11 -6.05
C ALA A 6 -0.73 -19.02 -6.97
N LEU A 7 -0.90 -17.79 -6.47
CA LEU A 7 -1.34 -16.67 -7.31
C LEU A 7 -0.28 -16.40 -8.40
N PRO A 8 -0.64 -16.52 -9.69
CA PRO A 8 0.36 -16.45 -10.75
C PRO A 8 0.79 -15.00 -11.01
N ASP A 9 2.06 -14.81 -11.34
CA ASP A 9 2.52 -13.58 -11.98
C ASP A 9 1.89 -13.48 -13.38
N ARG A 10 0.89 -12.60 -13.51
CA ARG A 10 0.13 -12.42 -14.77
C ARG A 10 0.92 -11.70 -15.85
N ARG A 11 2.06 -11.12 -15.52
CA ARG A 11 2.92 -10.34 -16.43
C ARG A 11 4.23 -11.10 -16.66
N SER A 12 4.73 -11.09 -17.89
CA SER A 12 6.06 -11.60 -18.18
C SER A 12 7.12 -10.78 -17.42
N PRO A 13 8.31 -11.37 -17.15
CA PRO A 13 9.42 -10.62 -16.57
C PRO A 13 9.75 -9.34 -17.35
N SER A 14 9.77 -9.40 -18.68
CA SER A 14 10.03 -8.23 -19.53
C SER A 14 8.97 -7.13 -19.39
N ALA A 15 7.69 -7.49 -19.27
CA ALA A 15 6.62 -6.52 -19.06
C ALA A 15 6.71 -5.87 -17.67
N ARG A 16 7.15 -6.64 -16.66
CA ARG A 16 7.38 -6.14 -15.30
C ARG A 16 8.54 -5.15 -15.26
N GLU A 17 9.66 -5.45 -15.91
CA GLU A 17 10.81 -4.55 -16.02
C GLU A 17 10.45 -3.26 -16.79
N ALA A 18 9.71 -3.38 -17.90
CA ALA A 18 9.24 -2.20 -18.64
C ALA A 18 8.32 -1.30 -17.81
N ALA A 19 7.40 -1.90 -17.04
CA ALA A 19 6.52 -1.15 -16.14
C ALA A 19 7.32 -0.44 -15.03
N TRP A 20 8.32 -1.11 -14.47
CA TRP A 20 9.18 -0.53 -13.44
C TRP A 20 10.04 0.62 -13.96
N SER A 21 10.68 0.46 -15.12
CA SER A 21 11.43 1.54 -15.76
C SER A 21 10.53 2.75 -16.04
N SER A 22 9.32 2.53 -16.57
CA SER A 22 8.35 3.60 -16.77
C SER A 22 7.93 4.25 -15.46
N TYR A 23 7.85 3.49 -14.37
CA TYR A 23 7.44 4.00 -13.07
C TYR A 23 8.51 4.92 -12.47
N LEU A 24 9.78 4.53 -12.52
CA LEU A 24 10.90 5.36 -12.09
C LEU A 24 10.94 6.68 -12.86
N GLY A 25 10.74 6.66 -14.18
CA GLY A 25 10.69 7.87 -15.00
C GLY A 25 9.57 8.84 -14.61
N VAL A 26 8.41 8.34 -14.16
CA VAL A 26 7.34 9.20 -13.63
C VAL A 26 7.75 9.88 -12.32
N LEU A 27 8.42 9.15 -11.42
CA LEU A 27 8.90 9.70 -10.15
C LEU A 27 9.94 10.79 -10.36
N GLU A 28 10.90 10.56 -11.26
CA GLU A 28 11.91 11.54 -11.67
C GLU A 28 11.27 12.79 -12.28
N HIS A 29 10.27 12.61 -13.16
CA HIS A 29 9.56 13.72 -13.77
C HIS A 29 8.87 14.62 -12.73
N PHE A 30 8.21 14.02 -11.73
CA PHE A 30 7.59 14.79 -10.65
C PHE A 30 8.61 15.55 -9.80
N GLN A 31 9.74 14.92 -9.47
CA GLN A 31 10.80 15.59 -8.72
C GLN A 31 11.44 16.73 -9.52
N ALA A 32 11.72 16.53 -10.80
CA ALA A 32 12.27 17.55 -11.69
C ALA A 32 11.32 18.76 -11.83
N ALA A 33 10.01 18.54 -11.70
CA ALA A 33 9.00 19.59 -11.63
C ALA A 33 8.86 20.25 -10.24
N GLY A 34 9.77 19.97 -9.31
CA GLY A 34 9.77 20.52 -7.95
C GLY A 34 8.64 20.01 -7.07
N LYS A 35 8.00 18.88 -7.42
CA LYS A 35 6.94 18.28 -6.61
C LYS A 35 7.53 17.47 -5.48
N ARG A 36 6.83 17.49 -4.35
CA ARG A 36 7.06 16.51 -3.28
C ARG A 36 6.41 15.19 -3.70
N THR A 37 7.23 14.17 -3.91
CA THR A 37 6.77 12.87 -4.41
C THR A 37 6.73 11.86 -3.27
N VAL A 38 5.57 11.24 -3.06
CA VAL A 38 5.37 10.13 -2.12
C VAL A 38 5.00 8.89 -2.91
N LEU A 39 5.77 7.83 -2.73
CA LEU A 39 5.55 6.50 -3.28
C LEU A 39 4.89 5.63 -2.21
N VAL A 40 3.63 5.28 -2.40
CA VAL A 40 2.90 4.35 -1.52
C VAL A 40 2.97 2.97 -2.12
N LEU A 41 3.58 2.02 -1.39
CA LEU A 41 3.65 0.63 -1.82
C LEU A 41 2.28 -0.05 -1.67
N SER A 42 2.07 -1.14 -2.39
CA SER A 42 0.82 -1.91 -2.30
C SER A 42 0.58 -2.41 -0.88
N ALA A 43 -0.68 -2.37 -0.43
CA ALA A 43 -1.13 -3.17 0.70
C ALA A 43 -1.10 -4.67 0.35
N PRO A 44 -1.08 -5.56 1.36
CA PRO A 44 -1.17 -7.00 1.14
C PRO A 44 -2.40 -7.41 0.31
N GLU A 45 -2.31 -8.55 -0.38
CA GLU A 45 -3.44 -9.16 -1.07
C GLU A 45 -4.20 -10.12 -0.13
N LEU A 46 -5.46 -10.44 -0.43
CA LEU A 46 -6.24 -11.46 0.28
C LEU A 46 -6.28 -12.81 -0.46
N PRO A 47 -6.44 -13.94 0.26
CA PRO A 47 -6.48 -15.26 -0.36
C PRO A 47 -7.80 -15.54 -1.10
N ALA A 48 -8.85 -14.77 -0.79
CA ALA A 48 -10.18 -14.86 -1.38
C ALA A 48 -10.89 -13.49 -1.32
N PRO A 49 -11.98 -13.30 -2.09
CA PRO A 49 -12.85 -12.12 -1.98
C PRO A 49 -13.31 -11.88 -0.55
N MET A 50 -13.35 -10.60 -0.17
CA MET A 50 -13.68 -10.19 1.19
C MET A 50 -15.06 -10.72 1.63
N ASP A 51 -16.06 -10.65 0.75
CA ASP A 51 -17.43 -11.10 1.03
C ASP A 51 -17.49 -12.61 1.33
N TYR A 52 -16.68 -13.42 0.63
CA TYR A 52 -16.53 -14.85 0.88
C TYR A 52 -15.88 -15.12 2.25
N MET A 53 -14.86 -14.35 2.60
CA MET A 53 -14.14 -14.48 3.86
C MET A 53 -15.00 -14.09 5.05
N MET A 54 -15.76 -12.99 4.94
CA MET A 54 -16.72 -12.55 5.97
C MET A 54 -17.77 -13.61 6.26
N ARG A 55 -18.39 -14.21 5.23
CA ARG A 55 -19.42 -15.24 5.41
C ARG A 55 -18.93 -16.54 6.05
N ARG A 56 -17.63 -16.83 5.97
CA ARG A 56 -17.04 -18.07 6.50
C ARG A 56 -16.32 -17.91 7.82
N THR A 57 -16.05 -16.68 8.24
CA THR A 57 -15.42 -16.46 9.53
C THR A 57 -16.51 -16.44 10.59
N PRO A 58 -16.43 -17.27 11.64
CA PRO A 58 -17.37 -17.20 12.75
C PRO A 58 -17.37 -15.81 13.39
N ASP A 59 -18.54 -15.35 13.83
CA ASP A 59 -18.79 -14.01 14.42
C ASP A 59 -17.95 -13.68 15.67
N SER A 60 -17.15 -14.62 16.19
CA SER A 60 -16.55 -14.55 17.52
C SER A 60 -15.09 -14.07 17.59
N GLU A 61 -14.39 -13.88 16.48
CA GLU A 61 -12.91 -13.71 16.53
C GLU A 61 -12.39 -12.29 16.33
N GLY A 62 -13.23 -11.33 15.91
CA GLY A 62 -12.83 -9.93 15.76
C GLY A 62 -11.60 -9.69 14.87
N ARG A 63 -11.08 -10.70 14.17
CA ARG A 63 -10.00 -10.59 13.19
C ARG A 63 -10.24 -11.66 12.14
N ILE A 64 -10.33 -11.23 10.89
CA ILE A 64 -10.40 -12.17 9.76
C ILE A 64 -8.97 -12.33 9.24
N ALA A 65 -8.40 -13.52 9.40
CA ALA A 65 -7.07 -13.80 8.86
C ALA A 65 -7.09 -13.80 7.32
N GLY A 66 -6.11 -13.12 6.71
CA GLY A 66 -5.86 -13.09 5.27
C GLY A 66 -4.75 -14.07 4.88
N VAL A 67 -3.66 -13.52 4.34
CA VAL A 67 -2.46 -14.29 3.94
C VAL A 67 -1.45 -14.34 5.08
N SER A 68 -0.51 -15.30 5.03
CA SER A 68 0.64 -15.27 5.95
C SER A 68 1.59 -14.13 5.62
N ARG A 69 2.29 -13.62 6.64
CA ARG A 69 3.30 -12.57 6.47
C ARG A 69 4.42 -13.03 5.53
N ASP A 70 4.89 -14.25 5.70
CA ASP A 70 5.93 -14.83 4.85
C ASP A 70 5.52 -14.91 3.38
N TRP A 71 4.27 -15.29 3.11
CA TRP A 71 3.76 -15.31 1.75
C TRP A 71 3.74 -13.90 1.14
N TRP A 72 3.31 -12.90 1.91
CA TRP A 72 3.31 -11.51 1.45
C TRP A 72 4.72 -11.00 1.15
N GLU A 73 5.70 -11.29 2.03
CA GLU A 73 7.09 -10.91 1.81
C GLU A 73 7.68 -11.58 0.55
N ALA A 74 7.40 -12.87 0.34
CA ALA A 74 7.79 -13.56 -0.88
C ALA A 74 7.13 -12.95 -2.14
N ARG A 75 5.82 -12.64 -2.05
CA ARG A 75 5.04 -12.04 -3.13
C ARG A 75 5.59 -10.70 -3.60
N ARG A 76 6.11 -9.88 -2.68
CA ARG A 76 6.67 -8.54 -2.96
C ARG A 76 8.19 -8.50 -3.11
N ALA A 77 8.90 -9.62 -2.91
CA ALA A 77 10.36 -9.66 -2.83
C ALA A 77 11.07 -8.96 -4.01
N TRP A 78 10.59 -9.17 -5.23
CA TRP A 78 11.18 -8.53 -6.42
C TRP A 78 11.09 -7.00 -6.40
N LEU A 79 10.00 -6.43 -5.85
CA LEU A 79 9.84 -4.98 -5.69
C LEU A 79 10.77 -4.48 -4.59
N MET A 80 10.82 -5.18 -3.46
CA MET A 80 11.65 -4.79 -2.32
C MET A 80 13.13 -4.76 -2.65
N ALA A 81 13.60 -5.71 -3.47
CA ALA A 81 14.98 -5.79 -3.93
C ALA A 81 15.41 -4.65 -4.87
N ARG A 82 14.49 -3.76 -5.28
CA ARG A 82 14.74 -2.66 -6.24
C ARG A 82 14.41 -1.28 -5.66
N LEU A 83 14.05 -1.19 -4.37
CA LEU A 83 13.70 0.11 -3.78
C LEU A 83 14.88 1.10 -3.74
N ASP A 84 16.10 0.62 -3.87
CA ASP A 84 17.31 1.43 -4.04
C ASP A 84 17.42 2.11 -5.41
N GLU A 85 16.69 1.62 -6.42
CA GLU A 85 16.55 2.26 -7.73
C GLU A 85 15.57 3.46 -7.71
N VAL A 86 14.76 3.58 -6.66
CA VAL A 86 13.82 4.71 -6.51
C VAL A 86 14.62 6.01 -6.35
N PRO A 87 14.28 7.08 -7.09
CA PRO A 87 15.02 8.34 -7.03
C PRO A 87 15.14 8.88 -5.61
N ARG A 88 16.35 9.34 -5.26
CA ARG A 88 16.62 9.94 -3.94
C ARG A 88 15.65 11.11 -3.69
N GLY A 89 15.11 11.17 -2.48
CA GLY A 89 14.16 12.21 -2.08
C GLY A 89 12.68 11.87 -2.35
N VAL A 90 12.37 10.76 -3.03
CA VAL A 90 11.03 10.19 -3.00
C VAL A 90 10.80 9.61 -1.60
N ILE A 91 9.68 9.96 -0.98
CA ILE A 91 9.28 9.42 0.33
C ILE A 91 8.56 8.09 0.07
N ILE A 92 9.05 6.99 0.64
CA ILE A 92 8.44 5.67 0.49
C ILE A 92 7.59 5.38 1.72
N VAL A 93 6.32 5.02 1.49
CA VAL A 93 5.38 4.56 2.53
C VAL A 93 5.04 3.11 2.26
N ASP A 94 5.44 2.23 3.17
CA ASP A 94 5.06 0.82 3.14
C ASP A 94 3.88 0.58 4.11
N PRO A 95 2.66 0.34 3.60
CA PRO A 95 1.51 0.14 4.45
C PRO A 95 1.47 -1.27 5.09
N THR A 96 2.41 -2.17 4.81
CA THR A 96 2.35 -3.57 5.26
C THR A 96 2.14 -3.70 6.78
N GLY A 97 2.81 -2.87 7.59
CA GLY A 97 2.64 -2.88 9.05
C GLY A 97 1.27 -2.42 9.55
N LEU A 98 0.46 -1.80 8.68
CA LEU A 98 -0.92 -1.40 8.99
C LEU A 98 -1.91 -2.55 8.80
N PHE A 99 -1.54 -3.57 8.02
CA PHE A 99 -2.41 -4.70 7.67
C PHE A 99 -1.90 -6.02 8.24
N CYS A 100 -0.63 -6.11 8.63
CA CYS A 100 -0.01 -7.33 9.10
C CYS A 100 0.67 -7.15 10.44
N ASP A 101 0.63 -8.19 11.26
CA ASP A 101 1.60 -8.36 12.33
C ASP A 101 2.81 -9.17 11.84
N ALA A 102 3.56 -9.78 12.78
CA ALA A 102 4.74 -10.57 12.49
C ALA A 102 4.44 -11.88 11.75
N ALA A 103 3.21 -12.40 11.81
CA ALA A 103 2.85 -13.72 11.28
C ALA A 103 1.74 -13.66 10.22
N THR A 104 0.79 -12.74 10.35
CA THR A 104 -0.44 -12.73 9.55
C THR A 104 -0.76 -11.34 9.03
N CYS A 105 -1.25 -11.28 7.79
CA CYS A 105 -1.93 -10.12 7.24
C CYS A 105 -3.44 -10.32 7.36
N TYR A 106 -4.15 -9.31 7.84
CA TYR A 106 -5.55 -9.41 8.23
C TYR A 106 -6.47 -8.78 7.19
N ALA A 107 -7.61 -9.41 6.95
CA ALA A 107 -8.68 -8.88 6.10
C ALA A 107 -9.63 -7.96 6.86
N ALA A 108 -9.75 -8.14 8.18
CA ALA A 108 -10.54 -7.31 9.08
C ALA A 108 -9.92 -7.26 10.48
N GLU A 109 -10.19 -6.16 11.19
CA GLU A 109 -9.89 -5.98 12.61
C GLU A 109 -11.12 -5.41 13.33
N GLY A 110 -11.47 -6.01 14.46
CA GLY A 110 -12.78 -5.88 15.08
C GLY A 110 -13.92 -6.27 14.12
N GLU A 111 -14.93 -5.41 14.08
CA GLU A 111 -16.08 -5.50 13.18
C GLU A 111 -15.82 -4.80 11.83
N THR A 112 -14.60 -4.31 11.59
CA THR A 112 -14.29 -3.46 10.44
C THR A 112 -13.38 -4.17 9.43
N GLY A 113 -13.88 -4.33 8.21
CA GLY A 113 -13.09 -4.82 7.08
C GLY A 113 -11.99 -3.84 6.70
N LEU A 114 -10.75 -4.32 6.58
CA LEU A 114 -9.60 -3.58 6.05
C LEU A 114 -9.63 -3.51 4.52
N TYR A 115 -10.44 -4.35 3.88
CA TYR A 115 -10.54 -4.49 2.43
C TYR A 115 -11.97 -4.32 1.93
N PHE A 116 -12.08 -3.78 0.72
CA PHE A 116 -13.33 -3.80 -0.05
C PHE A 116 -13.45 -5.11 -0.82
N ASP A 117 -12.37 -5.53 -1.48
CA ASP A 117 -12.28 -6.80 -2.19
C ASP A 117 -10.91 -7.47 -1.98
N GLN A 118 -10.55 -8.44 -2.81
CA GLN A 118 -9.32 -9.22 -2.62
C GLN A 118 -8.01 -8.42 -2.75
N ASN A 119 -8.04 -7.21 -3.31
CA ASN A 119 -6.82 -6.43 -3.59
C ASN A 119 -6.99 -4.90 -3.45
N HIS A 120 -8.18 -4.42 -3.09
CA HIS A 120 -8.44 -3.02 -2.77
C HIS A 120 -8.76 -2.88 -1.28
N ALA A 121 -8.06 -1.98 -0.59
CA ALA A 121 -8.41 -1.68 0.79
C ALA A 121 -9.79 -1.02 0.87
N SER A 122 -10.47 -1.17 2.00
CA SER A 122 -11.71 -0.45 2.29
C SER A 122 -11.42 1.03 2.52
N ILE A 123 -12.46 1.85 2.71
CA ILE A 123 -12.30 3.24 3.15
C ILE A 123 -11.51 3.27 4.47
N TYR A 124 -11.86 2.42 5.43
CA TYR A 124 -11.13 2.31 6.70
C TYR A 124 -9.65 1.92 6.51
N GLY A 125 -9.38 0.95 5.62
CA GLY A 125 -8.00 0.60 5.27
C GLY A 125 -7.24 1.76 4.60
N MET A 126 -7.90 2.51 3.73
CA MET A 126 -7.34 3.69 3.07
C MET A 126 -7.10 4.85 4.05
N ASP A 127 -7.97 5.08 5.03
CA ASP A 127 -7.79 6.12 6.04
C ASP A 127 -6.48 5.91 6.82
N ARG A 128 -6.20 4.66 7.21
CA ARG A 128 -4.92 4.31 7.88
C ARG A 128 -3.71 4.56 6.98
N ILE A 129 -3.83 4.28 5.68
CA ILE A 129 -2.76 4.57 4.71
C ILE A 129 -2.59 6.08 4.55
N ALA A 130 -3.68 6.84 4.48
CA ALA A 130 -3.65 8.30 4.38
C ALA A 130 -2.97 8.94 5.60
N GLU A 131 -3.26 8.45 6.81
CA GLU A 131 -2.58 8.86 8.03
C GLU A 131 -1.07 8.60 7.96
N ALA A 132 -0.67 7.41 7.48
CA ALA A 132 0.74 7.07 7.29
C ALA A 132 1.43 7.99 6.25
N ILE A 133 0.74 8.35 5.17
CA ILE A 133 1.23 9.31 4.17
C ILE A 133 1.43 10.68 4.81
N ILE A 134 0.45 11.18 5.55
CA ILE A 134 0.53 12.48 6.23
C ILE A 134 1.66 12.49 7.25
N ALA A 135 1.83 11.41 8.02
CA ALA A 135 2.92 11.29 9.00
C ALA A 135 4.31 11.27 8.34
N ALA A 136 4.46 10.55 7.23
CA ALA A 136 5.72 10.47 6.50
C ALA A 136 6.02 11.75 5.69
N ALA A 137 4.97 12.44 5.24
CA ALA A 137 5.05 13.61 4.40
C ALA A 137 4.15 14.76 4.90
N PRO A 138 4.39 15.30 6.12
CA PRO A 138 3.52 16.30 6.73
C PRO A 138 3.41 17.52 5.81
N PRO A 139 2.20 18.09 5.61
CA PRO A 139 2.02 19.22 4.70
C PRO A 139 3.03 20.32 5.04
N GLY A 140 3.55 20.98 3.99
CA GLY A 140 4.38 22.16 4.22
C GLY A 140 3.61 23.13 5.11
N ARG A 141 4.29 23.73 6.10
CA ARG A 141 3.67 24.78 6.90
C ARG A 141 3.13 25.82 5.91
N GLU A 142 1.82 26.10 5.97
CA GLU A 142 1.31 27.31 5.32
C GLU A 142 2.19 28.47 5.76
N GLU A 143 2.66 29.27 4.80
CA GLU A 143 3.35 30.52 5.11
C GLU A 143 2.42 31.35 5.98
N THR A 144 2.66 31.34 7.28
CA THR A 144 2.04 32.29 8.21
C THR A 144 2.51 33.67 7.79
N GLY A 145 1.66 34.42 7.09
CA GLY A 145 1.78 35.87 6.97
C GLY A 145 1.96 36.38 5.54
N ARG A 146 0.86 36.43 4.77
CA ARG A 146 0.65 37.62 3.95
C ARG A 146 0.22 38.74 4.91
N ALA A 147 1.15 39.60 5.29
CA ALA A 147 0.83 40.83 6.00
C ALA A 147 -0.22 41.61 5.17
N PRO A 148 -1.24 42.21 5.81
CA PRO A 148 -2.16 43.08 5.09
C PRO A 148 -1.35 44.27 4.57
N THR A 149 -1.37 44.47 3.25
CA THR A 149 -0.97 45.73 2.65
C THR A 149 -1.98 46.78 3.12
N GLY A 150 -1.57 47.59 4.10
CA GLY A 150 -2.35 48.74 4.54
C GLY A 150 -2.42 49.78 3.42
N GLU A 151 -3.62 50.27 3.16
CA GLU A 151 -3.88 51.56 2.51
C GLU A 151 -3.84 52.69 3.55
#